data_AF-A0A6G1X038-F1
#
_entry.id   AF-A0A6G1X038-F1
#
_cell.length_a   1.000
_cell.length_b   1.000
_cell.length_c   1.000
_cell.angle_alpha   90.00
_cell.angle_beta   90.00
_cell.angle_gamma   90.00
#
_symmetry.space_group_name_H-M   'P 1'
#
loop_
_entity.id
_entity.type
_entity.pdbx_description
1 polymer ?
#
loop_
_entity_poly.entity_id
_entity_poly.type
_entity_poly.pdbx_seq_one_letter_code
_entity_poly.pdbx_strand_id
1 'polypeptide(L)'
;MIRMSEWQVGVAFVRGLNMFKVRRVKAEKIFKALKRAENKSVRFIGMYKTDDIIFVKRRKVPYAAASSIIERELSKLFKERIYVTSRSLRSIRGVIGRAQEAKTRKLQAN
;
A
#
# COMPACT_ATOMS: atom_id res chain seq x y z
N MET A 1 -6.55 -18.09 14.55
CA MET A 1 -5.71 -17.03 15.13
C MET A 1 -4.46 -16.82 14.27
N ILE A 2 -4.23 -15.62 13.75
CA ILE A 2 -2.96 -15.32 13.05
C ILE A 2 -1.90 -15.12 14.13
N ARG A 3 -0.91 -16.00 14.24
CA ARG A 3 0.29 -15.73 15.05
C ARG A 3 1.01 -14.53 14.45
N MET A 4 0.82 -13.34 15.02
CA MET A 4 1.36 -12.09 14.48
C MET A 4 2.89 -12.07 14.38
N SER A 5 3.59 -12.94 15.12
CA SER A 5 5.05 -13.08 15.06
C SER A 5 5.58 -13.45 13.67
N GLU A 6 4.78 -14.13 12.84
CA GLU A 6 5.17 -14.57 11.49
C GLU A 6 4.79 -13.58 10.38
N TRP A 7 4.02 -12.55 10.72
CA TRP A 7 3.49 -11.57 9.77
C TRP A 7 4.10 -10.20 9.98
N GLN A 8 4.32 -9.49 8.89
CA GLN A 8 4.81 -8.12 8.90
C GLN A 8 3.83 -7.23 8.15
N VAL A 9 3.48 -6.10 8.77
CA VAL A 9 2.62 -5.10 8.15
C VAL A 9 3.41 -4.28 7.13
N GLY A 10 2.75 -3.96 6.03
CA GLY A 10 3.24 -3.06 4.98
C GLY A 10 2.12 -2.18 4.44
N VAL A 11 2.54 -1.12 3.76
CA VAL A 11 1.66 -0.22 3.01
C VAL A 11 2.12 -0.21 1.56
N ALA A 12 1.18 -0.30 0.64
CA ALA A 12 1.40 -0.19 -0.80
C ALA A 12 0.70 1.06 -1.33
N PHE A 13 1.45 1.87 -2.09
CA PHE A 13 1.00 3.10 -2.73
C PHE A 13 0.77 2.83 -4.21
N VAL A 14 -0.46 3.06 -4.67
CA VAL A 14 -0.87 2.85 -6.05
C VAL A 14 -0.80 4.18 -6.80
N ARG A 15 -0.07 4.21 -7.92
CA ARG A 15 0.04 5.42 -8.73
C ARG A 15 -1.17 5.60 -9.63
N GLY A 16 -1.72 6.82 -9.68
CA GLY A 16 -2.63 7.23 -10.75
C GLY A 16 -4.11 7.01 -10.50
N LEU A 17 -4.54 6.58 -9.31
CA LEU A 17 -5.96 6.36 -9.03
C LEU A 17 -6.65 7.67 -8.65
N ASN A 18 -7.86 7.89 -9.20
CA ASN A 18 -8.72 9.03 -8.90
C ASN A 18 -8.09 10.43 -9.09
N MET A 19 -6.93 10.53 -9.77
CA MET A 19 -6.29 11.80 -10.09
C MET A 19 -6.88 12.38 -11.38
N PHE A 20 -7.16 13.68 -11.39
CA PHE A 20 -7.66 14.41 -12.57
C PHE A 20 -8.88 13.77 -13.26
N LYS A 21 -9.78 13.16 -12.48
CA LYS A 21 -10.97 12.43 -12.96
C LYS A 21 -10.67 11.15 -13.77
N VAL A 22 -9.41 10.69 -13.81
CA VAL A 22 -8.99 9.45 -14.46
C VAL A 22 -9.09 8.28 -13.47
N ARG A 23 -9.34 7.06 -13.97
CA ARG A 23 -9.41 5.80 -13.19
C ARG A 23 -10.34 5.88 -11.98
N ARG A 24 -11.55 6.42 -12.20
CA ARG A 24 -12.57 6.59 -11.16
C ARG A 24 -13.01 5.24 -10.58
N VAL A 25 -12.75 5.06 -9.29
CA VAL A 25 -13.02 3.79 -8.62
C VAL A 25 -13.29 4.02 -7.13
N LYS A 26 -14.22 3.24 -6.57
CA LYS A 26 -14.45 3.21 -5.13
C LYS A 26 -13.47 2.25 -4.45
N ALA A 27 -13.04 2.57 -3.22
CA ALA A 27 -12.08 1.77 -2.46
C ALA A 27 -12.56 0.32 -2.29
N GLU A 28 -13.85 0.10 -2.08
CA GLU A 28 -14.45 -1.22 -1.88
C GLU A 28 -14.29 -2.11 -3.11
N LYS A 29 -14.36 -1.53 -4.32
CA LYS A 29 -14.18 -2.27 -5.58
C LYS A 29 -12.74 -2.76 -5.71
N ILE A 30 -11.77 -1.91 -5.38
CA ILE A 30 -10.35 -2.30 -5.33
C ILE A 30 -10.15 -3.38 -4.28
N PHE A 31 -10.61 -3.14 -3.05
CA PHE A 31 -10.40 -4.05 -1.94
C PHE A 31 -10.98 -5.43 -2.21
N LYS A 32 -12.18 -5.49 -2.80
CA LYS A 32 -12.83 -6.75 -3.22
C LYS A 32 -12.02 -7.51 -4.27
N ALA A 33 -11.41 -6.81 -5.24
CA ALA A 33 -10.54 -7.43 -6.24
C ALA A 33 -9.28 -8.02 -5.57
N LEU A 34 -8.64 -7.24 -4.69
CA LEU A 34 -7.44 -7.67 -3.97
C LEU A 34 -7.72 -8.83 -3.01
N LYS A 35 -8.87 -8.83 -2.34
CA LYS A 35 -9.28 -9.91 -1.45
C LYS A 35 -9.29 -11.28 -2.13
N ARG A 36 -9.65 -11.34 -3.41
CA ARG A 36 -9.65 -12.58 -4.20
C ARG A 36 -8.24 -13.07 -4.55
N ALA A 37 -7.23 -12.21 -4.47
CA ALA A 37 -5.85 -12.53 -4.76
C ALA A 37 -5.00 -12.80 -3.51
N GLU A 38 -5.62 -12.82 -2.32
CA GLU A 38 -4.96 -13.23 -1.09
C GLU A 38 -4.45 -14.67 -1.19
N ASN A 39 -3.35 -14.95 -0.50
CA ASN A 39 -2.77 -16.28 -0.46
C ASN A 39 -2.13 -16.56 0.91
N LYS A 40 -1.44 -17.70 1.03
CA LYS A 40 -0.78 -18.12 2.27
C LYS A 40 0.33 -17.17 2.74
N SER A 41 0.81 -16.30 1.85
CA SER A 41 1.96 -15.42 2.03
C SER A 41 1.63 -13.94 2.16
N VAL A 42 0.54 -13.47 1.57
CA VAL A 42 0.11 -12.07 1.54
C VAL A 42 -1.40 -11.96 1.74
N ARG A 43 -1.82 -11.03 2.61
CA ARG A 43 -3.22 -10.69 2.87
C ARG A 43 -3.41 -9.18 2.92
N PHE A 44 -4.55 -8.70 2.44
CA PHE A 44 -4.93 -7.29 2.43
C PHE A 44 -5.89 -7.02 3.58
N ILE A 45 -5.53 -6.09 4.46
CA ILE A 45 -6.21 -5.87 5.74
C ILE A 45 -6.94 -4.53 5.80
N GLY A 46 -6.68 -3.61 4.88
CA GLY A 46 -7.42 -2.36 4.79
C GLY A 46 -6.92 -1.47 3.66
N MET A 47 -7.54 -0.29 3.55
CA MET A 47 -7.12 0.77 2.65
C MET A 47 -7.20 2.12 3.36
N TYR A 48 -6.36 3.05 2.95
CA TYR A 48 -6.50 4.47 3.25
C TYR A 48 -6.77 5.18 1.93
N LYS A 49 -7.89 5.92 1.86
CA LYS A 49 -8.43 6.43 0.58
C LYS A 49 -8.55 5.31 -0.45
N THR A 50 -8.20 5.56 -1.70
CA THR A 50 -8.37 4.62 -2.82
C THR A 50 -7.06 4.07 -3.36
N ASP A 51 -5.94 4.64 -2.96
CA ASP A 51 -4.60 4.43 -3.50
C ASP A 51 -3.63 3.81 -2.50
N ASP A 52 -3.92 3.86 -1.20
CA ASP A 52 -3.06 3.27 -0.19
C ASP A 52 -3.67 1.97 0.35
N ILE A 53 -2.96 0.87 0.17
CA ILE A 53 -3.41 -0.47 0.56
C ILE A 53 -2.57 -0.95 1.73
N ILE A 54 -3.23 -1.34 2.82
CA ILE A 54 -2.61 -1.92 4.00
C ILE A 54 -2.64 -3.44 3.87
N PHE A 55 -1.48 -4.07 4.03
CA PHE A 55 -1.35 -5.51 3.89
C PHE A 55 -0.47 -6.11 4.98
N VAL A 56 -0.59 -7.42 5.13
CA VAL A 56 0.35 -8.23 5.90
C VAL A 56 0.99 -9.25 4.97
N LYS A 57 2.28 -9.48 5.16
CA LYS A 57 3.05 -10.52 4.47
C LYS A 57 3.76 -11.42 5.46
N ARG A 58 4.10 -12.64 5.06
CA ARG A 58 5.03 -13.48 5.84
C ARG A 58 6.39 -12.80 5.96
N ARG A 59 7.09 -13.03 7.07
CA ARG A 59 8.39 -12.40 7.36
C ARG A 59 9.44 -12.63 6.26
N LYS A 60 9.53 -13.86 5.73
CA LYS A 60 10.48 -14.24 4.65
C LYS A 60 10.09 -13.73 3.26
N VAL A 61 8.89 -13.19 3.08
CA VAL A 61 8.41 -12.70 1.79
C VAL A 61 8.88 -11.27 1.57
N PRO A 62 9.42 -10.89 0.40
CA PRO A 62 9.75 -9.49 0.11
C PRO A 62 8.50 -8.61 0.04
N TYR A 63 8.60 -7.33 0.41
CA TYR A 63 7.49 -6.38 0.26
C TYR A 63 7.05 -6.24 -1.21
N ALA A 64 8.01 -6.30 -2.15
CA ALA A 64 7.75 -6.28 -3.58
C ALA A 64 6.77 -7.37 -4.06
N ALA A 65 6.72 -8.53 -3.39
CA ALA A 65 5.77 -9.58 -3.76
C ALA A 65 4.31 -9.13 -3.56
N ALA A 66 4.03 -8.33 -2.52
CA ALA A 66 2.71 -7.74 -2.35
C ALA A 66 2.42 -6.70 -3.43
N SER A 67 3.40 -5.86 -3.78
CA SER A 67 3.29 -4.91 -4.89
C SER A 67 2.93 -5.61 -6.20
N SER A 68 3.64 -6.67 -6.58
CA SER A 68 3.39 -7.39 -7.82
C SER A 68 1.99 -8.01 -7.89
N ILE A 69 1.46 -8.52 -6.77
CA ILE A 69 0.08 -9.01 -6.70
C ILE A 69 -0.90 -7.86 -6.98
N ILE A 70 -0.71 -6.72 -6.30
CA ILE A 70 -1.59 -5.54 -6.47
C ILE A 70 -1.50 -5.02 -7.91
N GLU A 71 -0.30 -4.85 -8.47
CA GLU A 71 -0.10 -4.40 -9.86
C GLU A 71 -0.84 -5.28 -10.84
N ARG A 72 -0.73 -6.60 -10.69
CA ARG A 72 -1.42 -7.56 -11.56
C ARG A 72 -2.93 -7.41 -11.49
N GLU A 73 -3.50 -7.38 -10.29
CA GLU A 73 -4.97 -7.31 -10.13
C GLU A 73 -5.54 -5.97 -10.56
N LEU A 74 -4.86 -4.86 -10.25
CA LEU A 74 -5.29 -3.55 -10.70
C LEU A 74 -5.11 -3.37 -12.20
N SER A 75 -4.02 -3.88 -12.78
CA SER A 75 -3.82 -3.78 -14.22
C SER A 75 -4.90 -4.54 -15.00
N LYS A 76 -5.35 -5.69 -14.50
CA LYS A 76 -6.52 -6.39 -15.04
C LYS A 76 -7.80 -5.57 -14.90
N LEU A 77 -8.02 -4.98 -13.72
CA LEU A 77 -9.22 -4.20 -13.43
C LEU A 77 -9.37 -2.97 -14.34
N PHE A 78 -8.26 -2.29 -14.63
CA PHE A 78 -8.24 -1.06 -15.43
C PHE A 78 -7.85 -1.27 -16.89
N LYS A 79 -7.47 -2.50 -17.27
CA LYS A 79 -6.99 -2.86 -18.62
C LYS A 79 -5.79 -2.02 -19.08
N GLU A 80 -4.93 -1.65 -18.14
CA GLU A 80 -3.75 -0.82 -18.38
C GLU A 80 -2.70 -1.09 -17.30
N ARG A 81 -1.46 -0.67 -17.52
CA ARG A 81 -0.40 -0.89 -16.53
C ARG A 81 -0.58 0.03 -15.32
N ILE A 82 -0.73 -0.57 -14.14
CA ILE A 82 -0.75 0.12 -12.85
C ILE A 82 0.56 -0.16 -12.12
N TYR A 83 1.18 0.89 -11.59
CA TYR A 83 2.42 0.81 -10.83
C TYR A 83 2.18 0.95 -9.34
N VAL A 84 2.81 0.09 -8.55
CA VAL A 84 2.62 0.04 -7.10
C VAL A 84 3.95 -0.08 -6.38
N THR A 85 4.21 0.83 -5.44
CA THR A 85 5.38 0.72 -4.56
C THR A 85 4.94 0.35 -3.15
N SER A 86 5.63 -0.57 -2.51
CA SER A 86 5.36 -0.94 -1.11
C SER A 86 6.52 -0.61 -0.18
N ARG A 87 6.17 -0.35 1.08
CA ARG A 87 7.11 -0.03 2.16
C ARG A 87 6.70 -0.70 3.47
N SER A 88 7.70 -0.95 4.31
CA SER A 88 7.47 -1.41 5.68
C SER A 88 6.98 -0.27 6.56
N LEU A 89 6.22 -0.58 7.63
CA LEU A 89 5.85 0.42 8.63
C LEU A 89 7.07 1.11 9.25
N ARG A 90 8.20 0.40 9.41
CA ARG A 90 9.46 1.00 9.88
C ARG A 90 9.90 2.14 8.95
N SER A 91 9.83 1.93 7.64
CA SER A 91 10.21 2.95 6.66
C SER A 91 9.26 4.15 6.71
N ILE A 92 7.95 3.89 6.82
CA ILE A 92 6.93 4.95 6.95
C ILE A 92 7.18 5.80 8.19
N ARG A 93 7.44 5.18 9.35
CA ARG A 93 7.78 5.90 10.59
C ARG A 93 9.03 6.77 10.42
N GLY A 94 10.06 6.24 9.75
CA GLY A 94 11.26 7.02 9.43
C GLY A 94 10.96 8.26 8.58
N VAL A 95 10.12 8.12 7.56
CA VAL A 95 9.68 9.25 6.71
C VAL A 95 8.89 10.27 7.53
N ILE A 96 7.95 9.82 8.37
CA ILE A 96 7.14 10.71 9.22
C ILE A 96 8.05 11.51 10.17
N GLY A 97 9.00 10.85 10.84
CA GLY A 97 9.93 11.53 11.75
C GLY A 97 10.75 12.61 11.03
N ARG A 98 11.31 12.30 9.85
CA ARG A 98 12.03 13.27 9.03
C ARG A 98 11.15 14.44 8.56
N ALA A 99 9.90 14.17 8.19
CA ALA A 99 8.96 15.21 7.77
C ALA A 99 8.61 16.16 8.93
N GLN A 100 8.45 15.63 10.14
CA GLN A 100 8.21 16.42 11.35
C GLN A 100 9.42 17.30 11.69
N GLU A 101 10.64 16.73 11.70
CA GLU A 101 11.89 17.48 11.88
C GLU A 101 12.00 18.65 10.90
N ALA A 102 11.74 18.39 9.61
CA ALA A 102 11.79 19.41 8.56
C ALA A 102 10.73 20.50 8.75
N LYS A 103 9.52 20.14 9.19
CA LYS A 103 8.44 21.11 9.49
C LYS A 103 8.85 22.03 10.63
N THR A 104 9.40 21.49 11.72
CA THR A 104 9.83 22.28 12.88
C THR A 104 10.94 23.26 12.51
N ARG A 105 11.95 22.82 11.74
CA ARG A 105 13.05 23.72 11.28
C ARG A 105 12.55 24.88 10.44
N LYS A 106 11.59 24.64 9.53
CA LYS A 106 11.01 25.72 8.70
C LYS A 106 10.18 26.70 9.52
N LEU A 107 9.53 26.25 10.58
CA LEU A 107 8.73 27.12 11.46
C LEU A 107 9.58 27.94 12.44
N GLN A 108 10.82 27.52 12.71
CA GLN A 108 11.78 28.28 13.53
C GLN A 108 12.63 29.28 12.72
N ALA A 109 12.59 29.18 11.39
CA ALA A 109 13.32 30.06 10.47
C ALA A 109 12.47 31.24 9.95
N ASN A 110 11.21 31.32 10.35
CA ASN A 110 10.26 32.40 10.10
C ASN A 110 9.87 33.05 11.42
#